data_AF-A0AAN0VPZ0-F1
#
_entry.id   AF-A0AAN0VPZ0-F1
#
_cell.length_a   1.000
_cell.length_b   1.000
_cell.length_c   1.000
_cell.angle_alpha   90.00
_cell.angle_beta   90.00
_cell.angle_gamma   90.00
#
_symmetry.space_group_name_H-M   'P 1'
#
loop_
_entity.id
_entity.type
_entity.pdbx_description
1 polymer ?
#
loop_
_entity_poly.entity_id
_entity_poly.type
_entity_poly.pdbx_seq_one_letter_code
_entity_poly.pdbx_strand_id
1 'polypeptide(L)'
;MNVSTVVVPIWMRKDKSRDLCFRYWLEPHGQLVARNGGLHEYRQHHVMSDSPSLWSECIGVSTRWDREWLPDGAPEVAFTTDGPVTDVNVDTRELILDDEQNVFERSFLYQEEQSGSVWHKSSDHESDDARFITFISKSPACDSLDLSSFVHEVVGKRLAGDPRLNEVRTTTFRPYAESRTLWPAPNVCHDHPESQQFHAMVIMSAKTERDVIDAVGDAGRSFGRDTERYCSALRSVRVKTYLMVKDGILTERALRGETIARICEEMHAASQSSLAVRTLFQP
;
A
#
# COMPACT_ATOMS: atom_id res chain seq x y z
N MET A 1 11.65 16.28 -4.66
CA MET A 1 11.70 15.40 -5.85
C MET A 1 10.26 14.97 -6.07
N ASN A 2 9.72 15.12 -7.28
CA ASN A 2 8.40 14.56 -7.58
C ASN A 2 8.61 13.05 -7.71
N VAL A 3 7.86 12.27 -6.95
CA VAL A 3 7.92 10.81 -6.94
C VAL A 3 6.56 10.34 -7.42
N SER A 4 6.51 9.48 -8.42
CA SER A 4 5.28 8.86 -8.89
C SER A 4 5.01 7.59 -8.09
N THR A 5 3.84 7.47 -7.49
CA THR A 5 3.46 6.30 -6.67
C THR A 5 2.41 5.44 -7.34
N VAL A 6 2.62 4.12 -7.31
CA VAL A 6 1.59 3.13 -7.65
C VAL A 6 1.27 2.25 -6.46
N VAL A 7 -0.01 1.87 -6.36
CA VAL A 7 -0.53 0.98 -5.33
C VAL A 7 -1.17 -0.21 -6.04
N VAL A 8 -0.87 -1.44 -5.61
CA VAL A 8 -1.34 -2.64 -6.32
C VAL A 8 -2.09 -3.58 -5.37
N PRO A 9 -3.37 -3.34 -5.01
CA PRO A 9 -4.11 -4.31 -4.22
C PRO A 9 -4.08 -5.69 -4.88
N ILE A 10 -3.70 -6.71 -4.11
CA ILE A 10 -3.52 -8.09 -4.57
C ILE A 10 -4.41 -9.06 -3.79
N TRP A 11 -4.77 -10.15 -4.45
CA TRP A 11 -5.43 -11.31 -3.85
C TRP A 11 -4.58 -12.53 -4.13
N MET A 12 -4.32 -13.31 -3.08
CA MET A 12 -3.53 -14.51 -3.17
C MET A 12 -4.30 -15.63 -3.86
N ARG A 13 -3.56 -16.51 -4.54
CA ARG A 13 -4.09 -17.76 -5.06
C ARG A 13 -4.80 -18.58 -3.98
N LYS A 14 -6.01 -19.06 -4.30
CA LYS A 14 -6.83 -19.91 -3.41
C LYS A 14 -6.43 -21.39 -3.40
N ASP A 15 -5.68 -21.87 -4.39
CA ASP A 15 -5.19 -23.26 -4.45
C ASP A 15 -3.94 -23.52 -3.60
N LYS A 16 -3.42 -22.47 -2.94
CA LYS A 16 -2.23 -22.53 -2.08
C LYS A 16 -2.56 -22.01 -0.68
N SER A 17 -1.77 -22.40 0.32
CA SER A 17 -1.96 -21.86 1.67
C SER A 17 -1.58 -20.38 1.72
N ARG A 18 -2.33 -19.60 2.49
CA ARG A 18 -2.07 -18.15 2.66
C ARG A 18 -0.65 -17.87 3.14
N ASP A 19 -0.14 -18.66 4.08
CA ASP A 19 1.23 -18.55 4.59
C ASP A 19 2.28 -18.77 3.48
N LEU A 20 2.08 -19.76 2.61
CA LEU A 20 2.98 -19.99 1.49
C LEU A 20 2.95 -18.82 0.50
N CYS A 21 1.77 -18.30 0.17
CA CYS A 21 1.63 -17.15 -0.73
C CYS A 21 2.27 -15.90 -0.12
N PHE A 22 2.07 -15.63 1.18
CA PHE A 22 2.66 -14.48 1.86
C PHE A 22 4.19 -14.54 1.88
N ARG A 23 4.77 -15.70 2.17
CA ARG A 23 6.24 -15.87 2.09
C ARG A 23 6.76 -15.76 0.67
N TYR A 24 6.06 -16.34 -0.31
CA TYR A 24 6.44 -16.22 -1.72
C TYR A 24 6.42 -14.77 -2.19
N TRP A 25 5.37 -14.03 -1.79
CA TRP A 25 5.24 -12.60 -2.10
C TRP A 25 6.32 -11.76 -1.43
N LEU A 26 6.59 -12.00 -0.14
CA LEU A 26 7.60 -11.24 0.61
C LEU A 26 9.02 -11.48 0.10
N GLU A 27 9.35 -12.74 -0.19
CA GLU A 27 10.70 -13.16 -0.52
C GLU A 27 10.89 -13.28 -2.04
N PRO A 28 10.68 -14.43 -2.74
CA PRO A 28 10.94 -14.55 -4.17
C PRO A 28 10.44 -13.38 -5.03
N HIS A 29 9.14 -13.09 -4.95
CA HIS A 29 8.51 -12.06 -5.78
C HIS A 29 8.93 -10.65 -5.35
N GLY A 30 8.92 -10.38 -4.03
CA GLY A 30 9.30 -9.08 -3.48
C GLY A 30 10.74 -8.72 -3.78
N GLN A 31 11.66 -9.68 -3.69
CA GLN A 31 13.06 -9.45 -4.03
C GLN A 31 13.25 -9.25 -5.53
N LEU A 32 12.50 -9.97 -6.37
CA LEU A 32 12.49 -9.77 -7.82
C LEU A 32 12.09 -8.32 -8.16
N VAL A 33 11.00 -7.83 -7.57
CA VAL A 33 10.54 -6.43 -7.76
C VAL A 33 11.56 -5.43 -7.21
N ALA A 34 12.10 -5.65 -6.01
CA ALA A 34 13.02 -4.72 -5.34
C ALA A 34 14.37 -4.56 -6.07
N ARG A 35 14.78 -5.55 -6.86
CA ARG A 35 16.04 -5.51 -7.63
C ARG A 35 15.94 -4.71 -8.92
N ASN A 36 14.75 -4.24 -9.28
CA ASN A 36 14.60 -3.45 -10.48
C ASN A 36 15.13 -2.03 -10.28
N GLY A 37 15.75 -1.48 -11.33
CA GLY A 37 16.21 -0.10 -11.32
C GLY A 37 15.03 0.88 -11.30
N GLY A 38 15.26 2.07 -10.75
CA GLY A 38 14.31 3.20 -10.80
C GLY A 38 13.31 3.29 -9.65
N LEU A 39 13.25 2.29 -8.76
CA LEU A 39 12.46 2.38 -7.54
C LEU A 39 13.12 3.36 -6.56
N HIS A 40 12.37 4.36 -6.09
CA HIS A 40 12.73 5.20 -4.96
C HIS A 40 12.35 4.52 -3.65
N GLU A 41 11.13 4.00 -3.57
CA GLU A 41 10.65 3.26 -2.41
C GLU A 41 9.80 2.06 -2.84
N TYR A 42 9.84 1.00 -2.04
CA TYR A 42 8.99 -0.17 -2.21
C TYR A 42 8.58 -0.71 -0.84
N ARG A 43 7.28 -0.67 -0.55
CA ARG A 43 6.68 -1.23 0.67
C ARG A 43 5.70 -2.32 0.28
N GLN A 44 5.67 -3.41 1.03
CA GLN A 44 4.61 -4.40 0.94
C GLN A 44 3.74 -4.33 2.18
N HIS A 45 2.45 -4.06 2.01
CA HIS A 45 1.47 -4.11 3.10
C HIS A 45 0.69 -5.41 3.04
N HIS A 46 0.91 -6.30 4.01
CA HIS A 46 0.26 -7.61 4.13
C HIS A 46 -0.93 -7.51 5.08
N VAL A 47 -2.13 -7.83 4.62
CA VAL A 47 -3.34 -7.75 5.45
C VAL A 47 -3.35 -8.84 6.51
N MET A 48 -3.52 -8.40 7.76
CA MET A 48 -3.61 -9.27 8.94
C MET A 48 -5.00 -9.89 9.03
N SER A 49 -5.08 -11.15 9.49
CA SER A 49 -6.35 -11.89 9.57
C SER A 49 -7.33 -11.36 10.61
N ASP A 50 -6.83 -10.64 11.62
CA ASP A 50 -7.56 -10.14 12.78
C ASP A 50 -7.88 -8.64 12.68
N SER A 51 -8.00 -8.10 11.47
CA SER A 51 -8.24 -6.68 11.26
C SER A 51 -9.60 -6.21 11.80
N PRO A 52 -9.64 -5.27 12.76
CA PRO A 52 -10.89 -4.61 13.14
C PRO A 52 -11.34 -3.60 12.06
N SER A 53 -12.63 -3.26 12.07
CA SER A 53 -13.13 -2.08 11.36
C SER A 53 -12.76 -0.83 12.16
N LEU A 54 -12.15 0.17 11.53
CA LEU A 54 -11.82 1.44 12.18
C LEU A 54 -12.99 2.44 12.18
N TRP A 55 -13.75 2.46 11.09
CA TRP A 55 -14.79 3.46 10.89
C TRP A 55 -16.11 2.99 11.52
N SER A 56 -16.74 3.89 12.27
CA SER A 56 -18.10 3.70 12.75
C SER A 56 -19.07 3.65 11.57
N GLU A 57 -20.18 2.93 11.71
CA GLU A 57 -21.22 2.90 10.68
C GLU A 57 -21.72 4.32 10.39
N CYS A 58 -21.74 4.70 9.12
CA CYS A 58 -22.26 5.95 8.63
C CYS A 58 -23.35 5.65 7.60
N ILE A 59 -24.45 6.41 7.65
CA ILE A 59 -25.51 6.29 6.64
C ILE A 59 -24.90 6.57 5.27
N GLY A 60 -25.26 5.78 4.26
CA GLY A 60 -24.78 5.94 2.89
C GLY A 60 -23.34 5.49 2.62
N VAL A 61 -22.56 5.13 3.64
CA VAL A 61 -21.14 4.77 3.51
C VAL A 61 -20.88 3.37 4.06
N SER A 62 -20.45 2.45 3.19
CA SER A 62 -20.09 1.11 3.62
C SER A 62 -18.71 1.10 4.31
N THR A 63 -18.66 0.62 5.54
CA THR A 63 -17.39 0.43 6.28
C THR A 63 -16.92 -1.03 6.32
N ARG A 64 -17.74 -1.94 5.81
CA ARG A 64 -17.48 -3.38 5.82
C ARG A 64 -16.97 -3.85 4.47
N TRP A 65 -16.10 -4.84 4.51
CA TRP A 65 -15.65 -5.57 3.33
C TRP A 65 -16.68 -6.60 2.90
N ASP A 66 -16.90 -6.68 1.60
CA ASP A 66 -17.27 -7.96 1.00
C ASP A 66 -16.02 -8.85 1.00
N ARG A 67 -16.14 -10.08 1.50
CA ARG A 67 -15.02 -10.99 1.68
C ARG A 67 -14.30 -11.30 0.37
N GLU A 68 -15.01 -11.30 -0.75
CA GLU A 68 -14.41 -11.52 -2.07
C GLU A 68 -13.52 -10.34 -2.51
N TRP A 69 -13.81 -9.13 -2.05
CA TRP A 69 -13.16 -7.88 -2.44
C TRP A 69 -12.24 -7.32 -1.36
N LEU A 70 -12.00 -8.06 -0.27
CA LEU A 70 -10.95 -7.77 0.69
C LEU A 70 -9.60 -8.18 0.10
N PRO A 71 -8.70 -7.23 -0.24
CA PRO A 71 -7.37 -7.58 -0.70
C PRO A 71 -6.58 -8.26 0.41
N ASP A 72 -5.67 -9.15 0.01
CA ASP A 72 -4.74 -9.82 0.92
C ASP A 72 -3.50 -8.97 1.23
N GLY A 73 -3.29 -7.93 0.42
CA GLY A 73 -2.26 -6.94 0.60
C GLY A 73 -2.35 -5.84 -0.44
N ALA A 74 -1.51 -4.83 -0.29
CA ALA A 74 -1.29 -3.80 -1.29
C ALA A 74 0.17 -3.34 -1.19
N PRO A 75 1.05 -3.66 -2.14
CA PRO A 75 2.33 -3.01 -2.22
C PRO A 75 2.18 -1.58 -2.71
N GLU A 76 3.13 -0.76 -2.30
CA GLU A 76 3.30 0.61 -2.79
C GLU A 76 4.70 0.75 -3.35
N VAL A 77 4.77 1.24 -4.58
CA VAL A 77 6.02 1.45 -5.30
C VAL A 77 6.09 2.90 -5.72
N ALA A 78 7.16 3.58 -5.32
CA ALA A 78 7.42 4.97 -5.62
C ALA A 78 8.64 5.06 -6.53
N PHE A 79 8.59 5.85 -7.61
CA PHE A 79 9.64 5.96 -8.63
C PHE A 79 10.32 7.33 -8.61
N THR A 80 11.63 7.38 -8.87
CA THR A 80 12.43 8.63 -8.84
C THR A 80 12.17 9.58 -10.01
N THR A 81 11.54 9.11 -11.09
CA THR A 81 11.22 9.91 -12.28
C THR A 81 9.75 10.29 -12.29
N ASP A 82 9.42 11.42 -12.94
CA ASP A 82 8.05 11.85 -13.26
C ASP A 82 7.32 10.89 -14.25
N GLY A 83 7.94 9.75 -14.59
CA GLY A 83 7.45 8.82 -15.60
C GLY A 83 6.65 7.65 -15.00
N PRO A 84 5.69 7.09 -15.76
CA PRO A 84 4.87 5.97 -15.29
C PRO A 84 5.70 4.71 -15.00
N VAL A 85 5.03 3.65 -14.56
CA VAL A 85 5.49 2.24 -14.59
C VAL A 85 6.20 1.83 -15.90
N THR A 86 5.99 2.60 -16.99
CA THR A 86 6.70 2.50 -18.26
C THR A 86 8.20 2.75 -18.20
N ASP A 87 8.69 3.38 -17.13
CA ASP A 87 10.13 3.61 -16.90
C ASP A 87 10.82 2.43 -16.21
N VAL A 88 10.05 1.44 -15.73
CA VAL A 88 10.60 0.14 -15.34
C VAL A 88 11.20 -0.49 -16.59
N ASN A 89 12.45 -0.95 -16.50
CA ASN A 89 13.11 -1.66 -17.60
C ASN A 89 12.18 -2.78 -18.11
N VAL A 90 11.88 -2.75 -19.41
CA VAL A 90 10.91 -3.63 -20.07
C VAL A 90 11.20 -5.10 -19.78
N ASP A 91 12.47 -5.52 -19.86
CA ASP A 91 12.88 -6.90 -19.62
C ASP A 91 12.58 -7.33 -18.17
N THR A 92 12.81 -6.43 -17.21
CA THR A 92 12.53 -6.69 -15.80
C THR A 92 11.04 -6.67 -15.46
N ARG A 93 10.27 -5.86 -16.17
CA ARG A 93 8.81 -5.82 -16.02
C ARG A 93 8.18 -7.13 -16.48
N GLU A 94 8.63 -7.69 -17.60
CA GLU A 94 8.13 -8.99 -18.10
C GLU A 94 8.39 -10.12 -17.11
N LEU A 95 9.56 -10.14 -16.47
CA LEU A 95 9.88 -11.11 -15.42
C LEU A 95 8.95 -11.00 -14.21
N ILE A 96 8.63 -9.77 -13.76
CA ILE A 96 7.68 -9.59 -12.66
C ILE A 96 6.29 -10.09 -13.07
N LEU A 97 5.82 -9.68 -14.25
CA LEU A 97 4.48 -10.05 -14.73
C LEU A 97 4.34 -11.57 -14.85
N ASP A 98 5.34 -12.26 -15.41
CA ASP A 98 5.34 -13.72 -15.51
C ASP A 98 5.36 -14.39 -14.13
N ASP A 99 6.01 -13.79 -13.13
CA ASP A 99 6.07 -14.35 -11.78
C ASP A 99 4.77 -14.17 -10.97
N GLU A 100 3.97 -13.14 -11.24
CA GLU A 100 2.73 -12.86 -10.49
C GLU A 100 1.77 -14.05 -10.46
N GLN A 101 1.69 -14.82 -11.55
CA GLN A 101 0.80 -15.98 -11.68
C GLN A 101 1.09 -17.09 -10.66
N ASN A 102 2.30 -17.10 -10.07
CA ASN A 102 2.70 -18.09 -9.08
C ASN A 102 2.06 -17.83 -7.71
N VAL A 103 1.62 -16.59 -7.45
CA VAL A 103 1.22 -16.13 -6.11
C VAL A 103 -0.12 -15.41 -6.07
N PHE A 104 -0.48 -14.66 -7.11
CA PHE A 104 -1.71 -13.87 -7.16
C PHE A 104 -2.80 -14.53 -8.02
N GLU A 105 -4.03 -14.50 -7.51
CA GLU A 105 -5.24 -14.74 -8.30
C GLU A 105 -5.65 -13.46 -9.04
N ARG A 106 -5.40 -12.30 -8.44
CA ARG A 106 -5.83 -10.99 -8.94
C ARG A 106 -4.88 -9.89 -8.46
N SER A 107 -4.61 -8.93 -9.33
CA SER A 107 -3.83 -7.72 -9.00
C SER A 107 -4.41 -6.50 -9.73
N PHE A 108 -4.53 -5.37 -9.03
CA PHE A 108 -5.09 -4.15 -9.59
C PHE A 108 -4.11 -2.99 -9.45
N LEU A 109 -3.47 -2.59 -10.55
CA LEU A 109 -2.57 -1.44 -10.51
C LEU A 109 -3.36 -0.13 -10.48
N TYR A 110 -3.18 0.65 -9.42
CA TYR A 110 -3.63 2.03 -9.31
C TYR A 110 -2.44 2.98 -9.41
N GLN A 111 -2.53 3.93 -10.33
CA GLN A 111 -1.59 5.05 -10.38
C GLN A 111 -2.17 6.22 -9.61
N GLU A 112 -1.32 6.93 -8.88
CA GLU A 112 -1.76 8.18 -8.27
C GLU A 112 -2.12 9.26 -9.31
N GLU A 113 -2.96 10.20 -8.90
CA GLU A 113 -3.10 11.46 -9.62
C GLU A 113 -1.79 12.28 -9.53
N GLN A 114 -1.64 13.30 -10.37
CA GLN A 114 -0.45 14.15 -10.29
C GLN A 114 -0.35 14.80 -8.90
N SER A 115 0.74 14.51 -8.18
CA SER A 115 0.89 14.89 -6.76
C SER A 115 -0.22 14.33 -5.85
N GLY A 116 -0.76 13.16 -6.21
CA GLY A 116 -1.87 12.51 -5.53
C GLY A 116 -1.49 11.86 -4.20
N SER A 117 -0.20 11.67 -3.89
CA SER A 117 0.26 11.24 -2.56
C SER A 117 0.74 12.39 -1.70
N VAL A 118 0.23 12.48 -0.49
CA VAL A 118 0.59 13.50 0.51
C VAL A 118 0.95 12.83 1.83
N TRP A 119 2.17 13.12 2.31
CA TRP A 119 2.66 12.76 3.64
C TRP A 119 2.29 13.87 4.63
N HIS A 120 1.21 13.70 5.38
CA HIS A 120 0.78 14.68 6.40
C HIS A 120 1.59 14.53 7.68
N LYS A 121 2.00 13.30 7.99
CA LYS A 121 2.84 12.94 9.14
C LYS A 121 3.66 11.72 8.76
N SER A 122 4.98 11.78 8.92
CA SER A 122 5.89 10.67 8.63
C SER A 122 6.53 10.16 9.93
N SER A 123 6.63 8.84 10.06
CA SER A 123 7.63 8.21 10.90
C SER A 123 8.67 7.56 9.98
N ASP A 124 9.91 8.05 10.02
CA ASP A 124 10.96 7.59 9.08
C ASP A 124 11.54 6.20 9.43
N HIS A 125 10.94 5.53 10.42
CA HIS A 125 11.45 4.29 11.01
C HIS A 125 10.50 3.13 10.72
N GLU A 126 11.08 2.01 10.30
CA GLU A 126 10.40 0.73 10.38
C GLU A 126 10.11 0.45 11.86
N SER A 127 8.84 0.24 12.19
CA SER A 127 8.37 0.08 13.56
C SER A 127 7.34 -1.04 13.64
N ASP A 128 7.26 -1.66 14.81
CA ASP A 128 6.20 -2.61 15.17
C ASP A 128 4.87 -1.90 15.50
N ASP A 129 4.70 -0.66 15.03
CA ASP A 129 3.49 0.12 15.25
C ASP A 129 2.29 -0.57 14.59
N ALA A 130 1.12 -0.33 15.17
CA ALA A 130 -0.12 -0.76 14.54
C ALA A 130 -0.39 0.12 13.32
N ARG A 131 -0.25 -0.45 12.12
CA ARG A 131 -0.53 0.22 10.86
C ARG A 131 -1.83 -0.27 10.23
N PHE A 132 -2.58 0.67 9.68
CA PHE A 132 -3.82 0.43 8.98
C PHE A 132 -3.84 1.12 7.64
N ILE A 133 -4.54 0.50 6.69
CA ILE A 133 -4.90 1.08 5.40
C ILE A 133 -6.41 1.24 5.37
N THR A 134 -6.90 2.41 4.99
CA THR A 134 -8.30 2.63 4.61
C THR A 134 -8.37 2.82 3.10
N PHE A 135 -9.06 1.91 2.41
CA PHE A 135 -9.44 2.09 1.02
C PHE A 135 -10.76 2.86 0.93
N ILE A 136 -10.80 3.83 0.03
CA ILE A 136 -11.94 4.73 -0.16
C ILE A 136 -12.52 4.50 -1.55
N SER A 137 -13.83 4.21 -1.61
CA SER A 137 -14.59 4.25 -2.85
C SER A 137 -15.35 5.56 -2.93
N LYS A 138 -15.27 6.23 -4.09
CA LYS A 138 -15.93 7.50 -4.33
C LYS A 138 -17.45 7.34 -4.38
N SER A 139 -18.18 8.35 -3.92
CA SER A 139 -19.63 8.45 -4.17
C SER A 139 -19.88 8.72 -5.66
N PRO A 140 -20.89 8.12 -6.31
CA PRO A 140 -21.19 8.39 -7.72
C PRO A 140 -21.49 9.87 -8.03
N ALA A 141 -21.96 10.62 -7.04
CA ALA A 141 -22.26 12.05 -7.17
C ALA A 141 -21.04 12.97 -6.96
N CYS A 142 -19.89 12.42 -6.54
CA CYS A 142 -18.67 13.15 -6.26
C CYS A 142 -17.73 13.10 -7.47
N ASP A 143 -17.11 14.22 -7.83
CA ASP A 143 -16.01 14.22 -8.80
C ASP A 143 -14.65 13.92 -8.12
N SER A 144 -13.62 13.66 -8.92
CA SER A 144 -12.31 13.26 -8.39
C SER A 144 -11.59 14.40 -7.66
N LEU A 145 -11.83 15.65 -8.05
CA LEU A 145 -11.18 16.81 -7.42
C LEU A 145 -11.77 17.10 -6.04
N ASP A 146 -13.09 17.01 -5.91
CA ASP A 146 -13.81 17.10 -4.65
C ASP A 146 -13.38 15.97 -3.70
N LEU A 147 -13.28 14.72 -4.21
CA LEU A 147 -12.76 13.61 -3.43
C LEU A 147 -11.32 13.87 -2.98
N SER A 148 -10.45 14.31 -3.88
CA SER A 148 -9.05 14.59 -3.59
C SER A 148 -8.90 15.65 -2.51
N SER A 149 -9.63 16.75 -2.64
CA SER A 149 -9.68 17.81 -1.63
C SER A 149 -10.18 17.27 -0.29
N PHE A 150 -11.24 16.47 -0.27
CA PHE A 150 -11.75 15.86 0.95
C PHE A 150 -10.71 14.92 1.61
N VAL A 151 -10.07 14.04 0.83
CA VAL A 151 -9.11 13.06 1.33
C VAL A 151 -7.86 13.76 1.90
N HIS A 152 -7.28 14.72 1.17
CA HIS A 152 -6.05 15.37 1.61
C HIS A 152 -6.30 16.45 2.66
N GLU A 153 -7.22 17.37 2.39
CA GLU A 153 -7.37 18.60 3.17
C GLU A 153 -8.24 18.42 4.41
N VAL A 154 -9.20 17.47 4.37
CA VAL A 154 -10.09 17.20 5.50
C VAL A 154 -9.61 15.98 6.26
N VAL A 155 -9.59 14.80 5.61
CA VAL A 155 -9.25 13.54 6.29
C VAL A 155 -7.79 13.53 6.72
N GLY A 156 -6.86 13.77 5.79
CA GLY A 156 -5.42 13.75 6.05
C GLY A 156 -4.99 14.73 7.13
N LYS A 157 -5.34 16.02 6.99
CA LYS A 157 -4.98 17.05 7.99
C LYS A 157 -5.60 16.79 9.36
N ARG A 158 -6.85 16.34 9.43
CA ARG A 158 -7.52 16.08 10.71
C ARG A 158 -6.85 14.95 11.48
N LEU A 159 -6.54 13.86 10.79
CA LEU A 159 -5.84 12.71 11.37
C LEU A 159 -4.42 13.09 11.79
N ALA A 160 -3.68 13.82 10.95
CA ALA A 160 -2.31 14.23 11.26
C ALA A 160 -2.21 15.15 12.48
N GLY A 161 -3.25 15.96 12.72
CA GLY A 161 -3.39 16.78 13.93
C GLY A 161 -3.62 15.99 15.22
N ASP A 162 -3.89 14.68 15.14
CA ASP A 162 -4.01 13.84 16.32
C ASP A 162 -2.63 13.41 16.84
N PRO A 163 -2.30 13.65 18.13
CA PRO A 163 -1.00 13.32 18.69
C PRO A 163 -0.76 11.80 18.84
N ARG A 164 -1.81 10.96 18.79
CA ARG A 164 -1.70 9.50 18.90
C ARG A 164 -1.10 8.87 17.65
N LEU A 165 -1.43 9.41 16.47
CA LEU A 165 -0.92 8.90 15.20
C LEU A 165 0.53 9.36 14.99
N ASN A 166 1.37 8.51 14.42
CA ASN A 166 2.75 8.86 14.07
C ASN A 166 3.02 8.83 12.55
N GLU A 167 2.14 8.18 11.79
CA GLU A 167 2.11 8.26 10.33
C GLU A 167 0.68 8.58 9.89
N VAL A 168 0.55 9.51 8.94
CA VAL A 168 -0.66 9.76 8.19
C VAL A 168 -0.28 10.09 6.76
N ARG A 169 -0.64 9.21 5.84
CA ARG A 169 -0.43 9.39 4.40
C ARG A 169 -1.72 9.17 3.64
N THR A 170 -1.92 9.96 2.61
CA THR A 170 -3.12 9.90 1.77
C THR A 170 -2.70 9.83 0.32
N THR A 171 -3.34 8.97 -0.46
CA THR A 171 -3.11 8.84 -1.91
C THR A 171 -4.45 8.84 -2.63
N THR A 172 -4.62 9.66 -3.67
CA THR A 172 -5.76 9.60 -4.60
C THR A 172 -5.34 8.97 -5.92
N PHE A 173 -6.23 8.19 -6.52
CA PHE A 173 -5.94 7.40 -7.71
C PHE A 173 -6.59 7.96 -8.96
N ARG A 174 -5.90 7.82 -10.09
CA ARG A 174 -6.51 7.95 -11.41
C ARG A 174 -7.59 6.88 -11.62
N PRO A 175 -8.54 7.11 -12.53
CA PRO A 175 -9.51 6.09 -12.92
C PRO A 175 -8.83 4.77 -13.30
N TYR A 176 -9.27 3.64 -12.72
CA TYR A 176 -8.65 2.32 -12.94
C TYR A 176 -8.58 1.93 -14.41
N ALA A 177 -9.55 2.37 -15.23
CA ALA A 177 -9.56 2.10 -16.66
C ALA A 177 -8.30 2.62 -17.39
N GLU A 178 -7.68 3.68 -16.88
CA GLU A 178 -6.44 4.25 -17.44
C GLU A 178 -5.20 3.40 -17.10
N SER A 179 -5.22 2.67 -15.97
CA SER A 179 -4.10 1.87 -15.50
C SER A 179 -4.24 0.37 -15.79
N ARG A 180 -5.44 -0.11 -16.10
CA ARG A 180 -5.75 -1.55 -16.29
C ARG A 180 -4.85 -2.25 -17.31
N THR A 181 -4.49 -1.58 -18.41
CA THR A 181 -3.69 -2.19 -19.49
C THR A 181 -2.19 -2.05 -19.27
N LEU A 182 -1.76 -1.32 -18.24
CA LEU A 182 -0.34 -1.09 -17.94
C LEU A 182 0.32 -2.29 -17.27
N TRP A 183 -0.45 -3.23 -16.72
CA TRP A 183 0.08 -4.36 -15.94
C TRP A 183 -0.62 -5.69 -16.25
N PRO A 184 -0.50 -6.22 -17.48
CA PRO A 184 -1.24 -7.40 -17.92
C PRO A 184 -0.49 -8.70 -17.54
N ALA A 185 -0.50 -9.08 -16.27
CA ALA A 185 0.13 -10.31 -15.83
C ALA A 185 -0.62 -11.54 -16.38
N PRO A 186 0.08 -12.50 -17.02
CA PRO A 186 -0.57 -13.71 -17.53
C PRO A 186 -1.21 -14.51 -16.40
N ASN A 187 -2.39 -15.09 -16.65
CA ASN A 187 -3.11 -15.93 -15.70
C ASN A 187 -3.47 -15.26 -14.35
N VAL A 188 -3.46 -13.92 -14.30
CA VAL A 188 -3.89 -13.11 -13.16
C VAL A 188 -5.12 -12.29 -13.56
N CYS A 189 -6.12 -12.22 -12.68
CA CYS A 189 -7.33 -11.45 -12.93
C CYS A 189 -7.10 -9.93 -12.75
N HIS A 190 -7.59 -9.14 -13.70
CA HIS A 190 -7.55 -7.67 -13.71
C HIS A 190 -8.94 -7.06 -13.98
N ASP A 191 -9.99 -7.75 -13.55
CA ASP A 191 -11.39 -7.40 -13.74
C ASP A 191 -11.97 -6.73 -12.48
N HIS A 192 -11.59 -5.48 -12.24
CA HIS A 192 -12.13 -4.71 -11.10
C HIS A 192 -13.48 -4.05 -11.47
N PRO A 193 -14.64 -4.56 -11.00
CA PRO A 193 -15.93 -3.93 -11.28
C PRO A 193 -16.00 -2.54 -10.64
N GLU A 194 -16.62 -1.59 -11.36
CA GLU A 194 -16.71 -0.18 -10.96
C GLU A 194 -17.24 0.03 -9.53
N SER A 195 -18.21 -0.77 -9.11
CA SER A 195 -18.80 -0.72 -7.77
C SER A 195 -17.85 -1.13 -6.63
N GLN A 196 -16.73 -1.78 -6.95
CA GLN A 196 -15.72 -2.21 -5.97
C GLN A 196 -14.42 -1.40 -6.08
N GLN A 197 -14.27 -0.56 -7.10
CA GLN A 197 -13.04 0.19 -7.34
C GLN A 197 -12.69 1.14 -6.20
N PHE A 198 -11.39 1.19 -5.91
CA PHE A 198 -10.80 2.16 -4.99
C PHE A 198 -10.45 3.43 -5.75
N HIS A 199 -10.62 4.56 -5.07
CA HIS A 199 -10.38 5.89 -5.62
C HIS A 199 -9.38 6.68 -4.77
N ALA A 200 -9.20 6.28 -3.52
CA ALA A 200 -8.14 6.77 -2.66
C ALA A 200 -7.77 5.74 -1.60
N MET A 201 -6.65 6.00 -0.93
CA MET A 201 -6.11 5.21 0.17
C MET A 201 -5.59 6.16 1.27
N VAL A 202 -5.80 5.78 2.52
CA VAL A 202 -5.23 6.46 3.69
C VAL A 202 -4.48 5.47 4.54
N ILE A 203 -3.21 5.74 4.81
CA ILE A 203 -2.37 4.96 5.71
C ILE A 203 -2.20 5.71 7.01
N MET A 204 -2.37 4.98 8.10
CA MET A 204 -2.26 5.50 9.46
C MET A 204 -1.47 4.51 10.29
N SER A 205 -0.59 5.00 11.15
CA SER A 205 -0.01 4.18 12.21
C SER A 205 0.02 4.91 13.54
N ALA A 206 0.08 4.12 14.60
CA ALA A 206 0.35 4.56 15.97
C ALA A 206 1.01 3.43 16.75
N LYS A 207 1.55 3.76 17.93
CA LYS A 207 2.19 2.77 18.81
C LYS A 207 1.30 1.58 19.14
N THR A 208 -0.01 1.80 19.25
CA THR A 208 -0.97 0.74 19.56
C THR A 208 -2.15 0.79 18.61
N GLU A 209 -2.80 -0.36 18.43
CA GLU A 209 -4.03 -0.47 17.66
C GLU A 209 -5.14 0.42 18.23
N ARG A 210 -5.26 0.47 19.56
CA ARG A 210 -6.24 1.32 20.25
C ARG A 210 -6.05 2.79 19.90
N ASP A 211 -4.80 3.26 19.83
CA ASP A 211 -4.50 4.64 19.48
C ASP A 211 -4.99 5.01 18.07
N VAL A 212 -4.87 4.09 17.11
CA VAL A 212 -5.41 4.28 15.75
C VAL A 212 -6.95 4.30 15.79
N ILE A 213 -7.57 3.33 16.47
CA ILE A 213 -9.02 3.23 16.58
C ILE A 213 -9.61 4.50 17.20
N ASP A 214 -9.04 4.97 18.30
CA ASP A 214 -9.57 6.14 19.00
C ASP A 214 -9.34 7.42 18.17
N ALA A 215 -8.20 7.57 17.50
CA ALA A 215 -7.94 8.71 16.61
C ALA A 215 -8.90 8.74 15.42
N VAL A 216 -9.13 7.61 14.75
CA VAL A 216 -10.08 7.51 13.63
C VAL A 216 -11.52 7.70 14.10
N GLY A 217 -11.88 7.13 15.26
CA GLY A 217 -13.19 7.33 15.86
C GLY A 217 -13.47 8.80 16.17
N ASP A 218 -12.50 9.53 16.71
CA ASP A 218 -12.61 10.96 17.03
C ASP A 218 -12.66 11.83 15.77
N ALA A 219 -11.86 11.49 14.75
CA ALA A 219 -11.87 12.17 13.47
C ALA A 219 -13.20 11.93 12.72
N GLY A 220 -13.68 10.69 12.69
CA GLY A 220 -14.94 10.27 12.07
C GLY A 220 -16.16 11.04 12.61
N ARG A 221 -16.22 11.28 13.92
CA ARG A 221 -17.29 12.10 14.52
C ARG A 221 -17.28 13.54 14.04
N SER A 222 -16.12 14.06 13.61
CA SER A 222 -15.99 15.43 13.09
C SER A 222 -16.24 15.56 11.59
N PHE A 223 -16.14 14.49 10.81
CA PHE A 223 -16.41 14.51 9.36
C PHE A 223 -17.91 14.63 9.03
N GLY A 224 -18.79 14.46 10.02
CA GLY A 224 -20.22 14.75 9.92
C GLY A 224 -20.98 13.84 8.94
N ARG A 225 -22.23 14.21 8.66
CA ARG A 225 -23.09 13.52 7.68
C ARG A 225 -22.62 13.66 6.24
N ASP A 226 -21.70 14.59 5.97
CA ASP A 226 -21.26 14.92 4.61
C ASP A 226 -20.29 13.89 4.03
N THR A 227 -19.86 12.89 4.80
CA THR A 227 -18.96 11.83 4.29
C THR A 227 -19.60 11.06 3.12
N GLU A 228 -20.93 10.85 3.14
CA GLU A 228 -21.66 10.18 2.04
C GLU A 228 -21.67 10.98 0.73
N ARG A 229 -21.46 12.30 0.82
CA ARG A 229 -21.32 13.16 -0.35
C ARG A 229 -20.07 12.80 -1.14
N TYR A 230 -18.98 12.46 -0.46
CA TYR A 230 -17.68 12.21 -1.08
C TYR A 230 -17.41 10.72 -1.30
N CYS A 231 -17.84 9.87 -0.37
CA CYS A 231 -17.46 8.46 -0.33
C CYS A 231 -18.70 7.55 -0.32
N SER A 232 -18.63 6.44 -1.05
CA SER A 232 -19.59 5.33 -0.95
C SER A 232 -19.09 4.23 -0.02
N ALA A 233 -17.77 4.15 0.22
CA ALA A 233 -17.19 3.21 1.16
C ALA A 233 -15.89 3.73 1.80
N LEU A 234 -15.67 3.37 3.07
CA LEU A 234 -14.47 3.61 3.87
C LEU A 234 -14.08 2.30 4.57
N ARG A 235 -13.25 1.48 3.92
CA ARG A 235 -12.97 0.12 4.38
C ARG A 235 -11.53 0.00 4.86
N SER A 236 -11.36 -0.34 6.13
CA SER A 236 -10.04 -0.42 6.75
C SER A 236 -9.55 -1.85 6.90
N VAL A 237 -8.22 -2.00 6.83
CA VAL A 237 -7.50 -3.24 7.13
C VAL A 237 -6.26 -2.94 7.97
N ARG A 238 -6.00 -3.77 8.97
CA ARG A 238 -4.71 -3.82 9.66
C ARG A 238 -3.70 -4.50 8.78
N VAL A 239 -2.49 -3.95 8.70
CA VAL A 239 -1.42 -4.48 7.86
C VAL A 239 -0.12 -4.63 8.63
N LYS A 240 0.64 -5.68 8.31
CA LYS A 240 2.07 -5.71 8.56
C LYS A 240 2.80 -5.18 7.33
N THR A 241 3.76 -4.28 7.52
CA THR A 241 4.49 -3.68 6.40
C THR A 241 5.92 -4.14 6.38
N TYR A 242 6.43 -4.43 5.19
CA TYR A 242 7.83 -4.72 4.97
C TYR A 242 8.39 -3.68 4.01
N LEU A 243 9.40 -2.94 4.47
CA LEU A 243 10.14 -2.02 3.61
C LEU A 243 11.19 -2.82 2.84
N MET A 244 11.13 -2.72 1.51
CA MET A 244 11.99 -3.47 0.60
C MET A 244 13.04 -2.56 -0.04
N VAL A 245 12.64 -1.37 -0.48
CA VAL A 245 13.53 -0.33 -1.03
C VAL A 245 13.24 0.98 -0.30
N LYS A 246 14.30 1.69 0.12
CA LYS A 246 14.23 3.04 0.70
C LYS A 246 15.28 3.93 0.06
N ASP A 247 14.89 5.11 -0.40
CA ASP A 247 15.78 6.08 -1.04
C ASP A 247 16.59 5.49 -2.21
N GLY A 248 16.01 4.55 -2.96
CA GLY A 248 16.65 3.81 -4.04
C GLY A 248 17.63 2.73 -3.60
N ILE A 249 17.73 2.45 -2.30
CA ILE A 249 18.64 1.46 -1.71
C ILE A 249 17.82 0.25 -1.24
N LEU A 250 18.23 -0.94 -1.66
CA LEU A 250 17.66 -2.19 -1.15
C LEU A 250 17.93 -2.33 0.36
N THR A 251 16.90 -2.74 1.10
CA THR A 251 17.02 -3.12 2.51
C THR A 251 17.68 -4.49 2.66
N GLU A 252 18.15 -4.84 3.86
CA GLU A 252 18.68 -6.20 4.13
C GLU A 252 17.67 -7.30 3.77
N ARG A 253 16.38 -7.04 4.03
CA ARG A 253 15.28 -7.94 3.71
C ARG A 253 15.13 -8.16 2.20
N ALA A 254 15.20 -7.10 1.42
CA ALA A 254 15.16 -7.20 -0.03
C ALA A 254 16.42 -7.87 -0.63
N LEU A 255 17.55 -7.81 0.08
CA LEU A 255 18.77 -8.48 -0.36
C LEU A 255 18.77 -9.98 -0.03
N ARG A 256 18.33 -10.35 1.18
CA ARG A 256 18.62 -11.68 1.76
C ARG A 256 17.41 -12.42 2.34
N GLY A 257 16.25 -11.80 2.36
CA GLY A 257 15.03 -12.36 2.93
C GLY A 257 14.82 -11.94 4.38
N GLU A 258 13.59 -12.10 4.86
CA GLU A 258 13.17 -11.66 6.20
C GLU A 258 13.93 -12.40 7.29
N THR A 259 14.10 -13.71 7.12
CA THR A 259 14.76 -14.54 8.14
C THR A 259 16.20 -14.10 8.40
N ILE A 260 16.97 -13.86 7.33
CA ILE A 260 18.37 -13.44 7.44
C ILE A 260 18.48 -12.00 7.93
N ALA A 261 17.62 -11.10 7.44
CA ALA A 261 17.58 -9.72 7.91
C ALA A 261 17.36 -9.64 9.42
N ARG A 262 16.40 -10.41 9.95
CA ARG A 262 16.12 -10.47 11.39
C ARG A 262 17.30 -11.00 12.20
N ILE A 263 17.98 -12.04 11.72
CA ILE A 263 19.20 -12.55 12.39
C ILE A 263 20.29 -11.47 12.46
N CYS A 264 20.51 -10.73 11.36
CA CYS A 264 21.50 -9.65 11.35
C CYS A 264 21.13 -8.51 12.32
N GLU A 265 19.85 -8.18 12.43
CA GLU A 265 19.34 -7.18 13.37
C GLU A 265 19.51 -7.62 14.84
N GLU A 266 19.05 -8.84 15.18
CA GLU A 266 19.16 -9.42 16.53
C GLU A 266 20.62 -9.52 17.00
N MET A 267 21.55 -9.80 16.09
CA MET A 267 22.98 -9.87 16.38
C MET A 267 23.69 -8.51 16.37
N HIS A 268 22.98 -7.41 16.05
CA HIS A 268 23.56 -6.08 15.81
C HIS A 268 24.75 -6.11 14.83
N ALA A 269 24.64 -6.92 13.77
CA ALA A 269 25.72 -7.20 12.84
C ALA A 269 25.94 -6.04 11.84
N ALA A 270 26.43 -4.88 12.33
CA ALA A 270 26.63 -3.67 11.51
C ALA A 270 27.55 -3.88 10.29
N SER A 271 28.43 -4.88 10.32
CA SER A 271 29.24 -5.27 9.16
C SER A 271 28.40 -5.80 8.00
N GLN A 272 27.27 -6.46 8.27
CA GLN A 272 26.36 -7.01 7.26
C GLN A 272 25.52 -5.93 6.58
N SER A 273 25.27 -4.80 7.25
CA SER A 273 24.47 -3.69 6.73
C SER A 273 25.27 -2.57 6.07
N SER A 274 26.59 -2.72 5.99
CA SER A 274 27.45 -1.74 5.32
C SER A 274 27.18 -1.68 3.82
N LEU A 275 27.29 -0.48 3.24
CA LEU A 275 27.09 -0.27 1.79
C LEU A 275 27.98 -1.20 0.95
N ALA A 276 29.23 -1.40 1.36
CA ALA A 276 30.18 -2.28 0.68
C ALA A 276 29.72 -3.74 0.60
N VAL A 277 29.05 -4.23 1.66
CA VAL A 277 28.49 -5.58 1.65
C VAL A 277 27.23 -5.65 0.79
N ARG A 278 26.38 -4.61 0.81
CA ARG A 278 25.17 -4.56 -0.03
C ARG A 278 25.51 -4.58 -1.52
N THR A 279 26.54 -3.86 -1.92
CA THR A 279 27.00 -3.82 -3.32
C THR A 279 27.55 -5.17 -3.82
N LEU A 280 27.86 -6.13 -2.94
CA LEU A 280 28.24 -7.49 -3.40
C LEU A 280 27.04 -8.28 -3.97
N PHE A 281 25.81 -7.90 -3.61
CA PHE A 281 24.57 -8.55 -4.06
C PHE A 281 23.91 -7.84 -5.23
N GLN A 282 24.39 -6.64 -5.58
CA GLN A 282 23.90 -5.86 -6.69
C GLN A 282 24.92 -5.98 -7.84
N PRO A 283 24.50 -6.36 -9.06
CA PRO A 283 25.41 -6.43 -10.20
C PRO A 283 25.96 -5.07 -10.62
#